data_AF-A0A931LTV5-F1
#
_entry.id   AF-A0A931LTV5-F1
#
_cell.length_a   1.000
_cell.length_b   1.000
_cell.length_c   1.000
_cell.angle_alpha   90.00
_cell.angle_beta   90.00
_cell.angle_gamma   90.00
#
_symmetry.space_group_name_H-M   'P 1'
#
loop_
_entity.id
_entity.type
_entity.pdbx_description
1 polymer ?
#
loop_
_entity_poly.entity_id
_entity_poly.type
_entity_poly.pdbx_seq_one_letter_code
_entity_poly.pdbx_strand_id
1 'polypeptide(L)'
;MKTAKADQIEWTSQVADVLSQEIAELSHRYLVELDALKNATPGSDAFIEHRAEAIVALEWIQMKIKDLLKEMERLEDTWPD
;
A
#
# COMPACT_ATOMS: atom_id res chain seq x y z
N MET A 1 22.43 -17.97 22.73
CA MET A 1 22.52 -17.60 21.30
C MET A 1 21.44 -18.19 20.39
N LYS A 2 20.78 -19.32 20.74
CA LYS A 2 19.72 -19.90 19.87
C LYS A 2 18.37 -19.14 19.91
N THR A 3 18.06 -18.43 21.01
CA THR A 3 16.80 -17.70 21.18
C THR A 3 16.74 -16.42 20.36
N ALA A 4 17.79 -15.60 20.39
CA ALA A 4 17.83 -14.32 19.66
C ALA A 4 17.61 -14.43 18.14
N LYS A 5 18.05 -15.54 17.50
CA LYS A 5 17.82 -15.77 16.07
C LYS A 5 16.36 -16.15 15.78
N ALA A 6 15.73 -16.95 16.65
CA ALA A 6 14.33 -17.31 16.52
C ALA A 6 13.43 -16.09 16.73
N ASP A 7 13.73 -15.28 17.74
CA ASP A 7 13.00 -14.04 18.04
C ASP A 7 13.10 -13.04 16.87
N GLN A 8 14.25 -12.96 16.20
CA GLN A 8 14.45 -12.11 15.02
C GLN A 8 13.62 -12.59 13.81
N ILE A 9 13.59 -13.89 13.52
CA ILE A 9 12.79 -14.45 12.42
C ILE A 9 11.29 -14.19 12.65
N GLU A 10 10.81 -14.45 13.87
CA GLU A 10 9.40 -14.24 14.22
C GLU A 10 9.01 -12.77 14.08
N TRP A 11 9.85 -11.85 14.56
CA TRP A 11 9.62 -10.42 14.41
C TRP A 11 9.60 -9.98 12.94
N THR A 12 10.59 -10.39 12.13
CA THR A 12 10.63 -10.03 10.71
C THR A 12 9.42 -10.56 9.95
N SER A 13 8.95 -11.78 10.26
CA SER A 13 7.72 -12.34 9.69
C SER A 13 6.48 -11.52 10.05
N GLN A 14 6.33 -11.12 11.33
CA GLN A 14 5.19 -10.31 11.77
C GLN A 14 5.17 -8.94 11.08
N VAL A 15 6.33 -8.30 10.94
CA VAL A 15 6.42 -7.01 10.24
C VAL A 15 6.07 -7.17 8.76
N ALA A 16 6.56 -8.23 8.10
CA ALA A 16 6.23 -8.51 6.70
C ALA A 16 4.72 -8.76 6.49
N ASP A 17 4.06 -9.47 7.42
CA ASP A 17 2.61 -9.69 7.39
C ASP A 17 1.83 -8.39 7.51
N VAL A 18 2.23 -7.49 8.43
CA VAL A 18 1.59 -6.18 8.60
C VAL A 18 1.73 -5.34 7.33
N LEU A 19 2.95 -5.24 6.77
CA LEU A 19 3.18 -4.49 5.54
C LEU A 19 2.38 -5.06 4.36
N SER A 20 2.28 -6.38 4.26
CA SER A 20 1.49 -7.04 3.22
C SER A 20 -0.01 -6.73 3.34
N GLN A 21 -0.53 -6.71 4.57
CA GLN A 21 -1.92 -6.32 4.82
C GLN A 21 -2.17 -4.85 4.46
N GLU A 22 -1.27 -3.94 4.84
CA GLU A 22 -1.38 -2.52 4.49
C GLU A 22 -1.36 -2.30 2.96
N ILE A 23 -0.49 -3.01 2.23
CA ILE A 23 -0.46 -2.96 0.77
C ILE A 23 -1.77 -3.49 0.17
N ALA A 24 -2.32 -4.58 0.71
CA ALA A 24 -3.59 -5.14 0.23
C ALA A 24 -4.76 -4.17 0.43
N GLU A 25 -4.84 -3.52 1.59
CA GLU A 25 -5.87 -2.51 1.89
C GLU A 25 -5.75 -1.29 0.96
N LEU A 26 -4.53 -0.77 0.78
CA LEU A 26 -4.27 0.35 -0.12
C LEU A 26 -4.59 -0.01 -1.58
N SER A 27 -4.23 -1.22 -2.01
CA SER A 27 -4.55 -1.72 -3.36
C SER A 27 -6.06 -1.84 -3.57
N HIS A 28 -6.79 -2.33 -2.58
CA HIS A 28 -8.25 -2.38 -2.64
C HIS A 28 -8.86 -0.98 -2.77
N ARG A 29 -8.42 -0.02 -1.93
CA ARG A 29 -8.85 1.38 -2.02
C ARG A 29 -8.55 2.00 -3.38
N TYR A 30 -7.37 1.76 -3.92
CA TYR A 30 -6.99 2.22 -5.26
C TYR A 30 -7.98 1.75 -6.33
N LEU A 31 -8.35 0.47 -6.30
CA LEU A 31 -9.29 -0.10 -7.27
C LEU A 31 -10.70 0.49 -7.13
N VAL A 32 -11.16 0.73 -5.90
CA VAL A 32 -12.46 1.37 -5.62
C VAL A 32 -12.51 2.80 -6.16
N GLU A 33 -11.49 3.61 -5.87
CA GLU A 33 -11.41 5.00 -6.35
C GLU A 33 -11.29 5.06 -7.89
N LEU A 34 -10.52 4.15 -8.47
CA LEU A 34 -10.38 4.06 -9.93
C LEU A 34 -11.69 3.65 -10.61
N ASP A 35 -12.46 2.74 -10.01
CA ASP A 35 -13.78 2.34 -10.52
C ASP A 35 -14.78 3.49 -10.41
N ALA A 36 -14.80 4.21 -9.29
CA ALA A 36 -15.63 5.40 -9.10
C ALA A 36 -15.35 6.46 -10.18
N LEU A 37 -14.08 6.71 -10.51
CA LEU A 37 -13.70 7.63 -11.58
C LEU A 37 -14.15 7.16 -12.97
N LYS A 38 -14.04 5.86 -13.27
CA LYS A 38 -14.46 5.29 -14.55
C LYS A 38 -15.97 5.40 -14.77
N ASN A 39 -16.74 5.28 -13.69
CA ASN A 39 -18.19 5.24 -13.72
C ASN A 39 -18.86 6.61 -13.51
N ALA A 40 -18.08 7.66 -13.23
CA ALA A 40 -18.62 9.00 -13.01
C ALA A 40 -19.03 9.70 -14.33
N THR A 41 -20.14 10.44 -14.31
CA THR A 41 -20.69 11.12 -15.50
C THR A 41 -19.83 12.32 -15.91
N PRO A 42 -19.24 12.32 -17.12
CA PRO A 42 -18.35 13.40 -17.56
C PRO A 42 -19.07 14.74 -17.73
N GLY A 43 -18.38 15.83 -17.39
CA GLY A 43 -18.76 17.20 -17.81
C GLY A 43 -19.61 18.00 -16.83
N SER A 44 -19.85 17.51 -15.61
CA SER A 44 -20.35 18.37 -14.52
C SER A 44 -19.19 19.00 -13.74
N ASP A 45 -19.39 20.18 -13.15
CA ASP A 45 -18.38 20.81 -12.30
C ASP A 45 -18.01 19.92 -11.10
N ALA A 46 -19.01 19.25 -10.51
CA ALA A 46 -18.81 18.24 -9.48
C ALA A 46 -17.95 17.06 -9.96
N PHE A 47 -18.12 16.61 -11.21
CA PHE A 47 -17.25 15.58 -11.80
C PHE A 47 -15.82 16.07 -11.95
N ILE A 48 -15.60 17.33 -12.35
CA ILE A 48 -14.25 17.89 -12.52
C ILE A 48 -13.54 18.00 -11.17
N GLU A 49 -14.23 18.50 -10.14
CA GLU A 49 -13.70 18.64 -8.78
C GLU A 49 -13.40 17.26 -8.15
N HIS A 50 -14.37 16.34 -8.14
CA HIS A 50 -14.17 14.99 -7.61
C HIS A 50 -13.11 14.20 -8.39
N ARG A 51 -12.96 14.46 -9.70
CA ARG A 51 -11.89 13.85 -10.49
C ARG A 51 -10.51 14.32 -10.06
N ALA A 52 -10.33 15.60 -9.76
CA ALA A 52 -9.06 16.12 -9.28
C ALA A 52 -8.70 15.53 -7.91
N GLU A 53 -9.67 15.49 -6.98
CA GLU A 53 -9.50 14.88 -5.65
C GLU A 53 -9.14 13.40 -5.74
N ALA A 54 -9.85 12.65 -6.58
CA ALA A 54 -9.60 11.22 -6.76
C ALA A 54 -8.24 10.94 -7.42
N ILE A 55 -7.77 11.78 -8.35
CA ILE A 55 -6.42 11.66 -8.91
C ILE A 55 -5.36 11.84 -7.83
N VAL A 56 -5.49 12.87 -6.99
CA VAL A 56 -4.56 13.10 -5.86
C VAL A 56 -4.58 11.92 -4.88
N ALA A 57 -5.77 11.39 -4.57
CA ALA A 57 -5.90 10.22 -3.71
C ALA A 57 -5.22 8.98 -4.31
N LEU A 58 -5.43 8.71 -5.60
CA LEU A 58 -4.79 7.60 -6.31
C LEU A 58 -3.26 7.72 -6.32
N GLU A 59 -2.72 8.92 -6.60
CA GLU A 59 -1.28 9.18 -6.57
C GLU A 59 -0.70 8.98 -5.17
N TRP A 60 -1.40 9.46 -4.14
CA TRP A 60 -0.99 9.26 -2.75
C TRP A 60 -0.97 7.77 -2.38
N ILE A 61 -1.99 7.01 -2.76
CA ILE A 61 -2.05 5.56 -2.53
C ILE A 61 -0.89 4.85 -3.21
N GLN A 62 -0.61 5.17 -4.48
CA GLN A 62 0.50 4.57 -5.23
C GLN A 62 1.87 4.88 -4.58
N MET A 63 2.06 6.12 -4.12
CA MET A 63 3.28 6.49 -3.41
C MET A 63 3.43 5.67 -2.11
N LYS A 64 2.34 5.51 -1.35
CA LYS A 64 2.36 4.71 -0.12
C LYS A 64 2.66 3.24 -0.37
N ILE A 65 2.04 2.62 -1.37
CA ILE A 65 2.35 1.24 -1.75
C ILE A 65 3.83 1.11 -2.12
N LYS A 66 4.38 2.05 -2.88
CA LYS A 66 5.80 2.03 -3.26
C LYS A 66 6.74 2.14 -2.06
N ASP A 67 6.40 2.97 -1.07
CA ASP A 67 7.20 3.09 0.15
C ASP A 67 7.14 1.81 0.99
N LEU A 68 5.96 1.18 1.10
CA LEU A 68 5.80 -0.10 1.80
C LEU A 68 6.57 -1.23 1.12
N LEU A 69 6.53 -1.30 -0.21
CA LEU A 69 7.30 -2.29 -0.98
C LEU A 69 8.81 -2.13 -0.77
N LYS A 70 9.32 -0.90 -0.74
CA LYS A 70 10.74 -0.65 -0.40
C LYS A 70 11.09 -1.08 1.02
N GLU A 71 10.17 -0.90 1.96
CA GLU A 71 10.38 -1.36 3.34
C GLU A 71 10.40 -2.89 3.41
N MET A 72 9.56 -3.57 2.63
CA MET A 72 9.61 -5.02 2.49
C MET A 72 10.94 -5.49 1.89
N GLU A 73 11.41 -4.87 0.80
CA GLU A 73 12.73 -5.16 0.22
C GLU A 73 13.85 -4.95 1.26
N ARG A 74 13.78 -3.88 2.04
CA ARG A 74 14.74 -3.62 3.14
C ARG A 74 14.68 -4.69 4.23
N LEU A 75 13.51 -5.24 4.52
CA LEU A 75 13.35 -6.31 5.51
C LEU A 75 13.88 -7.65 4.99
N GLU A 76 13.69 -7.94 3.69
CA GLU A 76 14.29 -9.11 3.03
C GLU A 76 15.82 -9.10 3.15
N ASP A 77 16.47 -7.95 3.00
CA ASP A 77 17.93 -7.78 3.22
C ASP A 77 18.38 -8.08 4.66
N THR A 78 17.44 -8.08 5.62
CA THR A 78 17.71 -8.36 7.05
C THR A 78 17.30 -9.77 7.48
N TRP A 79 16.84 -10.60 6.53
CA TRP A 79 16.43 -11.97 6.82
C TRP A 79 17.63 -12.81 7.30
N PRO A 80 17.51 -13.57 8.40
CA PRO A 80 18.60 -14.43 8.84
C PRO A 80 18.76 -15.61 7.88
N ASP A 81 19.97 -15.80 7.32
CA ASP A 81 20.35 -16.98 6.52
C ASP A 81 19.97 -18.32 7.20
#